data_AF-A0A2V5Y7C0-F1
#
_entry.id   AF-A0A2V5Y7C0-F1
#
_cell.length_a   1.000
_cell.length_b   1.000
_cell.length_c   1.000
_cell.angle_alpha   90.00
_cell.angle_beta   90.00
_cell.angle_gamma   90.00
#
_symmetry.space_group_name_H-M   'P 1'
#
loop_
_entity.id
_entity.type
_entity.pdbx_description
1 polymer ?
#
loop_
_entity_poly.entity_id
_entity_poly.type
_entity_poly.pdbx_seq_one_letter_code
_entity_poly.pdbx_strand_id
1 'polypeptide(L)'
;MSVLERKILGRIQNRYGPNRVGPFGLLQPLADGIKMLIKEDIVPARADKLVHFVAPILIAAAAVLALGVIPYGRNMTPFTI
;
A
#
# COMPACT_ATOMS: atom_id res chain seq x y z
N MET A 1 2.99 3.97 -2.21
CA MET A 1 4.21 4.61 -2.75
C MET A 1 5.39 4.26 -1.87
N SER A 2 6.26 3.36 -2.34
CA SER A 2 7.34 2.74 -1.56
C SER A 2 8.53 3.68 -1.35
N VAL A 3 9.43 3.34 -0.41
CA VAL A 3 10.68 4.11 -0.16
C VAL A 3 11.51 4.22 -1.42
N LEU A 4 11.56 3.14 -2.21
CA LEU A 4 12.35 3.06 -3.44
C LEU A 4 11.82 4.05 -4.48
N GLU A 5 10.51 4.06 -4.74
CA GLU A 5 9.87 5.01 -5.65
C GLU A 5 10.17 6.45 -5.25
N ARG A 6 10.05 6.78 -3.96
CA ARG A 6 10.33 8.14 -3.45
C ARG A 6 11.80 8.54 -3.64
N LYS A 7 12.73 7.59 -3.49
CA LYS A 7 14.17 7.85 -3.70
C LYS A 7 14.51 8.01 -5.18
N ILE A 8 13.94 7.18 -6.06
CA ILE A 8 14.16 7.27 -7.52
C ILE A 8 13.60 8.60 -8.04
N LEU A 9 12.35 8.93 -7.70
CA LEU A 9 11.72 10.20 -8.09
C LEU A 9 12.49 11.41 -7.54
N GLY A 10 13.00 11.31 -6.31
CA GLY A 10 13.88 12.33 -5.76
C GLY A 10 15.13 12.56 -6.61
N ARG A 11 15.83 11.48 -6.99
CA ARG A 11 17.04 11.58 -7.83
C ARG A 11 16.77 12.15 -9.21
N ILE A 12 15.66 11.81 -9.85
CA ILE A 12 15.25 12.39 -11.14
C ILE A 12 15.02 13.89 -11.02
N GLN A 13 14.41 14.32 -9.90
CA GLN A 13 14.09 15.73 -9.63
C GLN A 13 15.25 16.49 -8.96
N ASN A 14 16.46 15.91 -8.91
CA ASN A 14 17.63 16.47 -8.22
C ASN A 14 17.34 16.91 -6.77
N ARG A 15 16.52 16.14 -6.05
CA ARG A 15 16.22 16.34 -4.62
C ARG A 15 16.43 15.06 -3.82
N TYR A 16 16.74 15.22 -2.54
CA TYR A 16 16.82 14.08 -1.64
C TYR A 16 15.45 13.45 -1.38
N GLY A 17 15.39 12.12 -1.48
CA GLY A 17 14.26 11.32 -1.01
C GLY A 17 14.17 11.29 0.53
N PRO A 18 13.31 10.43 1.09
CA PRO A 18 13.11 10.35 2.55
C PRO A 18 14.42 10.11 3.31
N ASN A 19 14.75 10.99 4.26
CA ASN A 19 16.01 10.94 5.04
C ASN A 19 15.83 11.11 6.57
N ARG A 20 14.61 11.34 7.06
CA ARG A 20 14.36 11.70 8.48
C ARG A 20 13.59 10.65 9.30
N VAL A 21 13.01 9.66 8.64
CA VAL A 21 12.16 8.63 9.26
C VAL A 21 12.96 7.35 9.54
N GLY A 22 14.09 7.48 10.24
CA GLY A 22 15.03 6.38 10.52
C GLY A 22 16.19 6.25 9.51
N PRO A 23 17.07 5.24 9.65
CA PRO A 23 18.26 5.10 8.81
C PRO A 23 17.87 4.99 7.33
N PHE A 24 18.44 5.87 6.50
CA PHE A 24 18.13 6.01 5.08
C PHE A 24 16.63 6.18 4.75
N GLY A 25 15.79 6.60 5.70
CA GLY A 25 14.35 6.79 5.51
C GLY A 25 13.55 5.50 5.25
N LEU A 26 14.07 4.34 5.66
CA LEU A 26 13.43 3.04 5.42
C LEU A 26 12.09 2.87 6.17
N LEU A 27 11.90 3.56 7.30
CA LEU A 27 10.67 3.45 8.09
C LEU A 27 9.53 4.32 7.54
N GLN A 28 9.69 4.96 6.38
CA GLN A 28 8.64 5.79 5.76
C GLN A 28 7.31 5.04 5.55
N PRO A 29 7.26 3.79 5.05
CA PRO A 29 6.00 3.08 4.83
C PRO A 29 5.30 2.77 6.15
N LEU A 30 6.08 2.47 7.19
CA LEU A 30 5.55 2.23 8.52
C LEU A 30 4.96 3.52 9.12
N ALA A 31 5.68 4.64 9.02
CA ALA A 31 5.18 5.94 9.48
C ALA A 31 3.90 6.37 8.73
N ASP A 32 3.85 6.17 7.41
CA ASP A 32 2.67 6.46 6.60
C ASP A 32 1.49 5.54 6.99
N GLY A 33 1.75 4.26 7.29
CA GLY A 33 0.73 3.32 7.79
C GLY A 33 0.16 3.73 9.14
N ILE A 34 1.02 4.05 10.12
CA ILE A 34 0.60 4.53 11.44
C ILE A 34 -0.24 5.81 11.30
N LYS A 35 0.18 6.73 10.44
CA LYS A 35 -0.57 7.95 10.16
C LYS A 35 -1.97 7.66 9.61
N MET A 36 -2.11 6.67 8.72
CA MET A 36 -3.42 6.29 8.17
C MET A 36 -4.33 5.65 9.23
N LEU A 37 -3.78 4.85 10.15
CA LEU A 37 -4.56 4.24 11.23
C LEU A 37 -5.10 5.24 12.25
N ILE A 38 -4.34 6.31 12.51
CA ILE A 38 -4.72 7.36 13.45
C ILE A 38 -5.67 8.39 12.81
N LYS A 39 -5.71 8.44 11.47
CA LYS A 39 -6.49 9.44 10.76
C LYS A 39 -7.99 9.17 10.92
N GLU A 40 -8.74 10.24 11.15
CA GLU A 40 -10.19 10.19 11.23
C GLU A 40 -10.80 9.71 9.90
N ASP A 41 -11.70 8.74 10.00
CA ASP A 41 -12.44 8.22 8.86
C ASP A 41 -13.70 9.05 8.62
N ILE A 42 -13.65 9.90 7.59
CA ILE A 42 -14.73 10.84 7.26
C ILE A 42 -15.58 10.27 6.13
N VAL A 43 -16.77 9.79 6.48
CA VAL A 43 -17.77 9.32 5.51
C VAL A 43 -18.65 10.49 5.06
N PRO A 44 -18.76 10.79 3.74
CA PRO A 44 -19.62 11.88 3.26
C PRO A 44 -21.10 11.65 3.62
N ALA A 45 -21.78 12.67 4.11
CA ALA A 45 -23.17 12.57 4.56
C ALA A 45 -24.18 12.15 3.47
N ARG A 46 -23.86 12.40 2.19
CA ARG A 46 -24.69 12.04 1.03
C ARG A 46 -24.29 10.71 0.39
N ALA A 47 -23.24 10.05 0.88
CA ALA A 47 -22.77 8.78 0.31
C ALA A 47 -23.51 7.59 0.91
N ASP A 48 -23.64 6.52 0.14
CA ASP A 48 -24.08 5.22 0.64
C ASP A 48 -22.98 4.63 1.53
N LYS A 49 -23.30 4.43 2.82
CA LYS A 49 -22.34 3.96 3.84
C LYS A 49 -21.87 2.53 3.58
N LEU A 50 -22.74 1.66 3.05
CA LEU A 50 -22.39 0.27 2.79
C LEU A 50 -21.43 0.17 1.61
N VAL A 51 -21.73 0.87 0.51
CA VAL A 51 -20.87 0.88 -0.67
C VAL A 51 -19.52 1.52 -0.35
N HIS A 52 -19.50 2.61 0.42
CA HIS A 52 -18.27 3.30 0.81
C HIS A 52 -17.32 2.41 1.64
N PHE A 53 -17.87 1.58 2.53
CA PHE A 53 -17.08 0.67 3.35
C PHE A 53 -16.63 -0.59 2.57
N VAL A 54 -17.51 -1.17 1.76
CA VAL A 54 -17.24 -2.44 1.06
C VAL A 54 -16.32 -2.26 -0.14
N ALA A 55 -16.38 -1.12 -0.84
CA ALA A 55 -15.56 -0.86 -2.02
C ALA A 55 -14.04 -1.05 -1.81
N PRO A 56 -13.38 -0.43 -0.80
CA PRO A 56 -11.96 -0.64 -0.57
C PRO A 56 -11.61 -2.08 -0.18
N ILE A 57 -12.51 -2.77 0.52
CA ILE A 57 -12.32 -4.18 0.91
C ILE A 57 -12.31 -5.08 -0.32
N LEU A 58 -13.26 -4.90 -1.24
CA LEU A 58 -13.34 -5.69 -2.48
C LEU A 58 -12.09 -5.53 -3.35
N ILE A 59 -11.60 -4.30 -3.52
CA ILE A 59 -10.40 -4.03 -4.33
C ILE A 59 -9.16 -4.66 -3.68
N ALA A 60 -9.02 -4.55 -2.36
CA ALA A 60 -7.92 -5.18 -1.63
C ALA A 60 -7.97 -6.71 -1.73
N ALA A 61 -9.15 -7.32 -1.54
CA ALA A 61 -9.35 -8.75 -1.66
C ALA A 61 -9.00 -9.27 -3.05
N ALA A 62 -9.47 -8.59 -4.11
CA ALA A 62 -9.16 -8.94 -5.49
C ALA A 62 -7.65 -8.91 -5.77
N ALA A 63 -6.95 -7.89 -5.28
CA ALA A 63 -5.51 -7.77 -5.44
C ALA A 63 -4.73 -8.89 -4.72
N VAL A 64 -5.17 -9.30 -3.52
CA VAL A 64 -4.55 -10.40 -2.76
C VAL A 64 -4.82 -11.74 -3.43
N LEU A 65 -6.05 -11.99 -3.90
CA LEU A 65 -6.40 -13.24 -4.60
C LEU A 65 -5.59 -13.41 -5.89
N ALA A 66 -5.32 -12.31 -6.61
CA ALA A 66 -4.49 -12.35 -7.82
C ALA A 66 -3.06 -12.85 -7.54
N LEU A 67 -2.50 -12.59 -6.35
CA LEU A 67 -1.17 -13.10 -5.96
C LEU A 67 -1.16 -14.63 -5.78
N GLY A 68 -2.31 -15.23 -5.43
CA GLY A 68 -2.44 -16.68 -5.24
C GLY A 68 -2.22 -17.49 -6.51
N VAL A 69 -2.37 -16.88 -7.69
CA VAL A 69 -2.23 -17.52 -9.00
C VAL A 69 -0.80 -17.43 -9.54
N ILE A 70 0.05 -16.57 -8.97
CA ILE A 70 1.40 -16.35 -9.48
C ILE A 70 2.31 -17.51 -9.04
N PRO A 71 2.94 -18.26 -9.97
CA PRO A 71 3.88 -19.31 -9.61
C PRO A 71 5.20 -18.70 -9.15
N TYR A 72 5.62 -18.99 -7.92
CA TYR A 72 6.88 -18.48 -7.36
C TYR A 72 8.08 -19.42 -7.58
N GLY A 73 7.83 -20.65 -8.07
CA GLY A 73 8.84 -21.67 -8.28
C GLY A 73 8.23 -23.05 -8.58
N ARG A 74 9.09 -24.06 -8.79
CA ARG A 74 8.65 -25.45 -9.01
C ARG A 74 7.92 -25.96 -7.77
N ASN A 75 6.66 -26.35 -7.93
CA ASN A 75 5.73 -26.74 -6.85
C ASN A 75 5.46 -25.64 -5.80
N MET A 76 5.66 -24.37 -6.12
CA MET A 76 5.40 -23.24 -5.22
C MET A 76 4.24 -22.37 -5.73
N THR A 77 3.08 -23.00 -5.95
CA THR A 77 1.82 -22.30 -6.18
C THR A 77 0.98 -22.32 -4.89
N PRO A 78 0.57 -21.16 -4.35
CA PRO A 78 -0.28 -21.08 -3.15
C PRO A 78 -1.62 -21.80 -3.31
N PHE A 79 -2.17 -21.81 -4.53
CA PHE A 79 -3.37 -22.56 -4.89
C PHE A 79 -3.05 -23.49 -6.06
N THR A 80 -3.35 -24.78 -5.89
CA THR A 80 -3.39 -25.77 -6.97
C THR A 80 -4.82 -25.81 -7.48
N ILE A 81 -5.06 -25.31 -8.69
CA ILE A 81 -6.25 -25.65 -9.47
C ILE A 81 -5.97 -26.95 -10.21
#